data_AF-A0A0H5RSS8-F1
#
_entry.id   AF-A0A0H5RSS8-F1
#
_cell.length_a   1.000
_cell.length_b   1.000
_cell.length_c   1.000
_cell.angle_alpha   90.00
_cell.angle_beta   90.00
_cell.angle_gamma   90.00
#
_symmetry.space_group_name_H-M   'P 1'
#
loop_
_entity.id
_entity.type
_entity.pdbx_description
1 polymer ?
#
loop_
_entity_poly.entity_id
_entity_poly.type
_entity_poly.pdbx_seq_one_letter_code
_entity_poly.pdbx_strand_id
1 'polypeptide(L)'
;MSKGSDAKKARRRKRQATRSVSRVSAESVEQLADIPDAVVADLAEFDERITARGWTFDEEESNDDFAVWFYEPSGAEVDDGLAVTSLWLDAAEDGEIVRVVFVGSVERYEFTHEELLGGALDVIEGYRAGRPLPEFG
;
A
#
# COMPACT_ATOMS: atom_id res chain seq x y z
N MET A 1 -6.65 -24.57 -23.67
CA MET A 1 -5.47 -23.88 -23.11
C MET A 1 -5.53 -22.41 -23.54
N SER A 2 -5.98 -21.54 -22.64
CA SER A 2 -6.59 -20.24 -22.96
C SER A 2 -5.59 -19.08 -23.05
N LYS A 3 -5.39 -18.56 -24.27
CA LYS A 3 -4.60 -17.35 -24.64
C LYS A 3 -5.18 -16.00 -24.17
N GLY A 4 -6.23 -16.00 -23.34
CA GLY A 4 -6.97 -14.79 -22.96
C GLY A 4 -6.44 -14.07 -21.71
N SER A 5 -5.71 -14.76 -20.84
CA SER A 5 -5.30 -14.22 -19.54
C SER A 5 -4.09 -13.28 -19.65
N ASP A 6 -3.11 -13.62 -20.49
CA ASP A 6 -1.87 -12.85 -20.62
C ASP A 6 -2.06 -11.48 -21.27
N ALA A 7 -2.98 -11.38 -22.24
CA ALA A 7 -3.26 -10.12 -22.93
C ALA A 7 -3.92 -9.07 -22.04
N LYS A 8 -4.65 -9.51 -21.00
CA LYS A 8 -5.27 -8.62 -19.99
C LYS A 8 -4.25 -8.12 -18.98
N LYS A 9 -3.36 -9.01 -18.52
CA LYS A 9 -2.26 -8.69 -17.59
C LYS A 9 -1.25 -7.72 -18.21
N ALA A 10 -0.91 -7.91 -19.48
CA ALA A 10 0.01 -7.01 -20.20
C ALA A 10 -0.57 -5.60 -20.40
N ARG A 11 -1.89 -5.46 -20.54
CA ARG A 11 -2.56 -4.14 -20.62
C ARG A 11 -2.57 -3.40 -19.29
N ARG A 12 -2.65 -4.10 -18.14
CA ARG A 12 -2.56 -3.46 -16.80
C ARG A 12 -1.14 -2.96 -16.52
N ARG A 13 -0.10 -3.77 -16.79
CA ARG A 13 1.32 -3.37 -16.69
C ARG A 13 1.66 -2.13 -17.52
N LYS A 14 1.14 -2.03 -18.75
CA LYS A 14 1.43 -0.87 -19.62
C LYS A 14 0.68 0.41 -19.22
N ARG A 15 -0.46 0.28 -18.51
CA ARG A 15 -1.23 1.43 -18.02
C ARG A 15 -0.72 1.95 -16.67
N GLN A 16 -0.31 1.08 -15.75
CA GLN A 16 0.25 1.50 -14.45
C GLN A 16 1.60 2.20 -14.60
N ALA A 17 2.49 1.73 -15.47
CA ALA A 17 3.81 2.35 -15.68
C ALA A 17 3.78 3.75 -16.32
N THR A 18 2.63 4.20 -16.85
CA THR A 18 2.50 5.54 -17.48
C THR A 18 1.77 6.55 -16.58
N ARG A 19 1.27 6.13 -15.40
CA ARG A 19 0.52 6.97 -14.47
C ARG A 19 1.32 7.28 -13.18
N SER A 20 2.62 7.08 -13.22
CA SER A 20 3.55 7.21 -12.10
C SER A 20 3.95 8.66 -11.81
N VAL A 21 2.99 9.57 -11.66
CA VAL A 21 3.18 10.86 -10.95
C VAL A 21 1.82 11.33 -10.44
N SER A 22 1.23 10.63 -9.48
CA SER A 22 0.16 11.20 -8.65
C SER A 22 0.66 11.16 -7.22
N ARG A 23 1.20 12.30 -6.77
CA ARG A 23 1.26 12.60 -5.33
C ARG A 23 -0.18 12.55 -4.82
N VAL A 24 -0.41 12.16 -3.57
CA VAL A 24 -1.72 12.31 -2.94
C VAL A 24 -2.20 13.73 -3.21
N SER A 25 -3.24 13.82 -4.02
CA SER A 25 -3.80 15.10 -4.43
C SER A 25 -4.73 15.55 -3.31
N ALA A 26 -4.91 16.87 -3.14
CA ALA A 26 -5.88 17.38 -2.18
C ALA A 26 -7.30 16.80 -2.42
N GLU A 27 -7.63 16.41 -3.67
CA GLU A 27 -8.88 15.71 -4.02
C GLU A 27 -8.97 14.27 -3.50
N SER A 28 -7.83 13.59 -3.32
CA SER A 28 -7.80 12.25 -2.68
C SER A 28 -8.04 12.36 -1.17
N VAL A 29 -7.56 13.45 -0.56
CA VAL A 29 -7.83 13.78 0.85
C VAL A 29 -9.28 14.23 1.06
N GLU A 30 -9.86 14.93 0.09
CA GLU A 30 -11.28 15.35 0.12
C GLU A 30 -12.27 14.18 0.01
N GLN A 31 -11.86 13.02 -0.51
CA GLN A 31 -12.69 11.80 -0.48
C GLN A 31 -12.82 11.21 0.93
N LEU A 32 -11.85 11.49 1.81
CA LEU A 32 -11.89 11.09 3.22
C LEU A 32 -12.67 12.09 4.10
N ALA A 33 -13.56 12.92 3.52
CA ALA A 33 -14.20 14.05 4.20
C ALA A 33 -15.17 13.69 5.35
N ASP A 34 -15.61 12.44 5.47
CA ASP A 34 -16.44 11.98 6.58
C ASP A 34 -15.62 11.62 7.85
N ILE A 35 -14.30 11.70 7.77
CA ILE A 35 -13.35 11.39 8.83
C ILE A 35 -12.96 12.67 9.61
N PRO A 36 -12.74 12.61 10.94
CA PRO A 36 -12.32 13.78 11.71
C PRO A 36 -11.04 14.44 11.16
N ASP A 37 -11.03 15.79 11.08
CA ASP A 37 -9.89 16.59 10.58
C ASP A 37 -8.52 16.20 11.19
N ALA A 38 -8.51 15.72 12.45
CA ALA A 38 -7.30 15.25 13.12
C ALA A 38 -6.72 13.99 12.45
N VAL A 39 -7.57 13.01 12.14
CA VAL A 39 -7.17 11.77 11.45
C VAL A 39 -6.73 12.07 10.02
N VAL A 40 -7.38 13.04 9.36
CA VAL A 40 -6.96 13.53 8.04
C VAL A 40 -5.57 14.16 8.08
N ALA A 41 -5.25 14.94 9.11
CA ALA A 41 -3.92 15.53 9.29
C ALA A 41 -2.85 14.47 9.56
N ASP A 42 -3.15 13.49 10.43
CA ASP A 42 -2.25 12.38 10.73
C ASP A 42 -1.98 11.52 9.48
N LEU A 43 -3.02 11.28 8.68
CA LEU A 43 -2.92 10.58 7.41
C LEU A 43 -2.03 11.33 6.40
N ALA A 44 -2.20 12.65 6.30
CA ALA A 44 -1.38 13.47 5.40
C ALA A 44 0.10 13.46 5.84
N GLU A 45 0.38 13.54 7.15
CA GLU A 45 1.76 13.40 7.66
C GLU A 45 2.32 12.00 7.35
N PHE A 46 1.52 10.96 7.55
CA PHE A 46 1.90 9.58 7.26
C PHE A 46 2.21 9.38 5.77
N ASP A 47 1.34 9.88 4.88
CA ASP A 47 1.55 9.83 3.43
C ASP A 47 2.86 10.52 3.02
N GLU A 48 3.11 11.75 3.50
CA GLU A 48 4.34 12.47 3.18
C GLU A 48 5.60 11.67 3.57
N ARG A 49 5.56 11.00 4.73
CA ARG A 49 6.68 10.18 5.22
C ARG A 49 6.88 8.92 4.38
N ILE A 50 5.79 8.23 4.07
CA ILE A 50 5.79 6.94 3.36
C ILE A 50 6.16 7.17 1.88
N THR A 51 5.61 8.20 1.24
CA THR A 51 5.95 8.58 -0.13
C THR A 51 7.40 9.04 -0.27
N ALA A 52 7.96 9.73 0.73
CA ALA A 52 9.38 10.09 0.75
C ALA A 52 10.32 8.86 0.73
N ARG A 53 9.83 7.69 1.15
CA ARG A 53 10.56 6.41 1.12
C ARG A 53 10.35 5.61 -0.16
N GLY A 54 9.48 6.07 -1.07
CA GLY A 54 9.25 5.45 -2.38
C GLY A 54 8.00 4.59 -2.48
N TRP A 55 7.09 4.69 -1.52
CA TRP A 55 5.75 4.12 -1.63
C TRP A 55 4.86 4.99 -2.51
N THR A 56 3.89 4.37 -3.18
CA THR A 56 2.94 5.04 -4.06
C THR A 56 1.52 4.82 -3.55
N PHE A 57 0.74 5.89 -3.47
CA PHE A 57 -0.68 5.82 -3.09
C PHE A 57 -1.50 5.13 -4.20
N ASP A 58 -2.34 4.17 -3.81
CA ASP A 58 -3.23 3.43 -4.69
C ASP A 58 -4.62 4.06 -4.69
N GLU A 59 -4.86 5.05 -5.55
CA GLU A 59 -6.20 5.65 -5.70
C GLU A 59 -7.26 4.64 -6.17
N GLU A 60 -6.89 3.48 -6.73
CA GLU A 60 -7.87 2.49 -7.20
C GLU A 60 -8.39 1.61 -6.05
N GLU A 61 -7.54 1.29 -5.08
CA GLU A 61 -7.89 0.48 -3.91
C GLU A 61 -8.23 1.33 -2.68
N SER A 62 -7.81 2.61 -2.66
CA SER A 62 -8.17 3.57 -1.61
C SER A 62 -9.60 4.08 -1.78
N ASN A 63 -10.29 4.29 -0.66
CA ASN A 63 -11.64 4.81 -0.57
C ASN A 63 -11.81 5.63 0.72
N ASP A 64 -13.04 6.06 0.99
CA ASP A 64 -13.38 6.91 2.14
C ASP A 64 -13.10 6.23 3.50
N ASP A 65 -12.99 4.90 3.54
CA ASP A 65 -12.69 4.13 4.76
C ASP A 65 -11.20 3.70 4.84
N PHE A 66 -10.54 3.51 3.70
CA PHE A 66 -9.20 2.92 3.62
C PHE A 66 -8.27 3.71 2.71
N ALA A 67 -7.09 4.03 3.23
CA ALA A 67 -5.99 4.56 2.45
C ALA A 67 -4.99 3.43 2.15
N VAL A 68 -4.68 3.20 0.87
CA VAL A 68 -3.85 2.08 0.42
C VAL A 68 -2.61 2.59 -0.29
N TRP A 69 -1.44 2.03 0.02
CA TRP A 69 -0.18 2.28 -0.68
C TRP A 69 0.45 0.98 -1.15
N PHE A 70 1.22 1.03 -2.22
CA PHE A 70 2.02 -0.08 -2.70
C PHE A 70 3.50 0.29 -2.86
N TYR A 71 4.36 -0.69 -2.62
CA TYR A 71 5.81 -0.55 -2.77
C TYR A 71 6.29 -1.18 -4.08
N GLU A 72 6.32 -0.40 -5.16
CA GLU A 72 6.72 -0.86 -6.51
C GLU A 72 8.01 -1.69 -6.54
N PRO A 73 9.08 -1.38 -5.77
CA PRO A 73 10.31 -2.17 -5.76
C PRO A 73 10.17 -3.61 -5.21
N SER A 74 9.07 -3.92 -4.52
CA SER A 74 8.73 -5.29 -4.09
C SER A 74 7.98 -6.09 -5.15
N GLY A 75 7.59 -5.47 -6.26
CA GLY A 75 6.76 -6.07 -7.29
C GLY A 75 7.35 -7.39 -7.83
N ALA A 76 6.56 -8.46 -7.76
CA ALA A 76 6.95 -9.78 -8.24
C ALA A 76 5.78 -10.51 -8.91
N GLU A 77 6.11 -11.46 -9.79
CA GLU A 77 5.13 -12.34 -10.40
C GLU A 77 4.91 -13.54 -9.46
N VAL A 78 3.72 -13.59 -8.86
CA VAL A 78 3.33 -14.60 -7.88
C VAL A 78 2.08 -15.32 -8.36
N ASP A 79 1.99 -16.61 -8.05
CA ASP A 79 0.84 -17.44 -8.43
C ASP A 79 -0.38 -17.21 -7.52
N ASP A 80 -0.13 -16.84 -6.26
CA ASP A 80 -1.14 -16.55 -5.24
C ASP A 80 -0.75 -15.31 -4.42
N GLY A 81 -1.75 -14.60 -3.87
CA GLY A 81 -1.57 -13.37 -3.09
C GLY A 81 -1.38 -12.09 -3.92
N LEU A 82 -0.86 -11.04 -3.28
CA LEU A 82 -0.63 -9.74 -3.92
C LEU A 82 0.66 -9.73 -4.74
N ALA A 83 0.63 -9.09 -5.91
CA ALA A 83 1.82 -8.95 -6.77
C ALA A 83 2.82 -7.89 -6.26
N VAL A 84 2.50 -7.19 -5.18
CA VAL A 84 3.30 -6.13 -4.58
C VAL A 84 2.99 -6.06 -3.08
N THR A 85 3.97 -5.66 -2.27
CA THR A 85 3.73 -5.35 -0.86
C THR A 85 2.87 -4.10 -0.77
N SER A 86 1.80 -4.17 0.03
CA SER A 86 0.80 -3.11 0.17
C SER A 86 0.56 -2.75 1.63
N LEU A 87 0.34 -1.47 1.91
CA LEU A 87 -0.08 -0.91 3.19
C LEU A 87 -1.54 -0.50 3.08
N TRP A 88 -2.32 -0.78 4.10
CA TRP A 88 -3.74 -0.49 4.20
C TRP A 88 -3.95 0.18 5.55
N LEU A 89 -4.23 1.47 5.54
CA LEU A 89 -4.56 2.23 6.74
C LEU A 89 -6.08 2.37 6.80
N ASP A 90 -6.66 1.98 7.92
CA ASP A 90 -8.09 2.08 8.17
C ASP A 90 -8.38 3.47 8.73
N ALA A 91 -8.80 4.38 7.85
CA ALA A 91 -9.04 5.77 8.21
C ALA A 91 -10.36 5.93 8.99
N ALA A 92 -11.27 4.96 8.88
CA ALA A 92 -12.49 4.88 9.67
C ALA A 92 -12.23 4.45 11.13
N GLU A 93 -11.21 3.63 11.39
CA GLU A 93 -10.72 3.25 12.74
C GLU A 93 -9.63 4.22 13.26
N ASP A 94 -9.91 5.52 13.22
CA ASP A 94 -9.03 6.62 13.65
C ASP A 94 -7.65 6.67 12.95
N GLY A 95 -7.45 5.85 11.91
CA GLY A 95 -6.15 5.74 11.26
C GLY A 95 -5.06 5.21 12.17
N GLU A 96 -5.37 4.54 13.29
CA GLU A 96 -4.33 4.18 14.28
C GLU A 96 -3.47 3.00 13.79
N ILE A 97 -4.11 2.07 13.08
CA ILE A 97 -3.54 0.78 12.69
C ILE A 97 -3.30 0.73 11.17
N VAL A 98 -2.07 0.36 10.80
CA VAL A 98 -1.64 0.09 9.44
C VAL A 98 -1.51 -1.41 9.23
N ARG A 99 -2.31 -1.94 8.31
CA ARG A 99 -2.27 -3.33 7.84
C ARG A 99 -1.27 -3.48 6.69
N VAL A 100 -0.27 -4.32 6.85
CA VAL A 100 0.74 -4.63 5.85
C VAL A 100 0.45 -6.00 5.25
N VAL A 101 0.46 -6.09 3.92
CA VAL A 101 0.36 -7.35 3.18
C VAL A 101 1.57 -7.50 2.28
N PHE A 102 2.33 -8.57 2.48
CA PHE A 102 3.55 -8.84 1.71
C PHE A 102 3.26 -9.38 0.31
N VAL A 103 4.15 -9.06 -0.64
CA VAL A 103 4.11 -9.65 -1.99
C VAL A 103 4.13 -11.19 -1.93
N GLY A 104 3.19 -11.82 -2.62
CA GLY A 104 3.04 -13.29 -2.63
C GLY A 104 2.45 -13.88 -1.36
N SER A 105 1.93 -13.05 -0.45
CA SER A 105 1.28 -13.48 0.77
C SER A 105 -0.19 -13.03 0.83
N VAL A 106 -0.96 -13.71 1.67
CA VAL A 106 -2.32 -13.34 2.08
C VAL A 106 -2.38 -12.97 3.58
N GLU A 107 -1.24 -13.09 4.27
CA GLU A 107 -1.11 -12.72 5.67
C GLU A 107 -1.12 -11.21 5.83
N ARG A 108 -1.83 -10.75 6.86
CA ARG A 108 -1.95 -9.33 7.22
C ARG A 108 -1.23 -9.14 8.54
N TYR A 109 -0.34 -8.16 8.57
CA TYR A 109 0.35 -7.73 9.78
C TYR A 109 -0.20 -6.38 10.17
N GLU A 110 -0.50 -6.19 11.45
CA GLU A 110 -1.05 -4.94 11.97
C GLU A 110 0.03 -4.23 12.78
N PHE A 111 0.24 -2.95 12.49
CA PHE A 111 1.22 -2.12 13.16
C PHE A 111 0.59 -0.78 13.52
N THR A 112 0.97 -0.23 14.65
CA THR A 112 0.76 1.20 14.92
C THR A 112 1.72 2.05 14.08
N HIS A 113 1.40 3.33 13.96
CA HIS A 113 2.27 4.32 13.29
C HIS A 113 3.69 4.34 13.87
N GLU A 114 3.79 4.27 15.21
CA GLU A 114 5.07 4.27 15.92
C GLU A 114 5.89 3.00 15.64
N GLU A 115 5.27 1.83 15.65
CA GLU A 115 5.96 0.56 15.35
C GLU A 115 6.41 0.49 13.90
N LEU A 116 5.54 0.93 12.98
CA LEU A 116 5.83 0.92 11.55
C LEU A 116 7.03 1.84 11.25
N LEU A 117 6.94 3.11 11.66
CA LEU A 117 7.97 4.12 11.44
C LEU A 117 9.22 3.91 12.31
N GLY A 118 9.10 3.19 13.42
CA GLY A 118 10.17 2.88 14.37
C GLY A 118 11.17 1.84 13.88
N GLY A 119 10.90 1.16 12.76
CA GLY A 119 11.85 0.26 12.10
C GLY A 119 11.22 -0.92 11.37
N ALA A 120 9.94 -1.22 11.59
CA ALA A 120 9.28 -2.31 10.86
C ALA A 120 9.22 -2.01 9.35
N LEU A 121 9.09 -0.74 8.96
CA LEU A 121 9.08 -0.34 7.56
C LEU A 121 10.37 -0.73 6.82
N ASP A 122 11.53 -0.67 7.46
CA ASP A 122 12.81 -1.06 6.82
C ASP A 122 12.84 -2.58 6.54
N VAL A 123 12.27 -3.38 7.44
CA VAL A 123 12.11 -4.82 7.25
C VAL A 123 11.12 -5.10 6.12
N ILE A 124 10.02 -4.36 6.08
CA ILE A 124 8.96 -4.49 5.08
C ILE A 124 9.50 -4.17 3.68
N GLU A 125 10.19 -3.04 3.56
CA GLU A 125 10.82 -2.56 2.32
C GLU A 125 11.97 -3.48 1.87
N GLY A 126 12.59 -4.23 2.78
CA GLY A 126 13.61 -5.22 2.49
C GLY A 126 13.07 -6.57 2.00
N TYR A 127 11.78 -6.88 2.26
CA TYR A 127 11.18 -8.15 1.89
C TYR A 127 11.00 -8.28 0.37
N ARG A 128 11.23 -9.49 -0.16
CA ARG A 128 10.99 -9.83 -1.57
C ARG A 128 10.34 -11.21 -1.66
N ALA A 129 9.49 -11.40 -2.66
CA ALA A 129 8.79 -12.65 -2.91
C ALA A 129 9.75 -13.85 -2.95
N GLY A 130 9.34 -14.95 -2.34
CA GLY A 130 10.13 -16.19 -2.23
C GLY A 130 11.09 -16.22 -1.03
N ARG A 131 11.20 -15.13 -0.26
CA ARG A 131 11.84 -15.18 1.07
C ARG A 131 10.82 -15.59 2.15
N PRO A 132 11.28 -16.19 3.27
CA PRO A 132 10.41 -16.42 4.41
C PRO A 132 9.83 -15.09 4.90
N LEU A 133 8.56 -15.10 5.30
CA LEU A 133 7.91 -13.92 5.84
C LEU A 133 8.65 -13.46 7.11
N PRO A 134 8.85 -12.15 7.29
CA PRO A 134 9.45 -11.64 8.50
C PRO A 134 8.49 -11.81 9.68
N GLU A 135 9.03 -12.17 10.83
CA GLU A 135 8.30 -12.26 12.09
C GLU A 135 8.45 -10.92 12.83
N PHE A 136 7.32 -10.37 13.26
CA PHE A 136 7.23 -9.19 14.11
C PHE A 136 6.59 -9.65 15.42
N GLY A 137 7.13 -9.22 16.57
CA GLY A 137 6.73 -9.70 17.88
C GLY A 137 6.97 -8.68 18.97
#